data_AF-A0A1B3SLQ5-F1
#
_entry.id   AF-A0A1B3SLQ5-F1
#
_cell.length_a   1.000
_cell.length_b   1.000
_cell.length_c   1.000
_cell.angle_alpha   90.00
_cell.angle_beta   90.00
_cell.angle_gamma   90.00
#
_symmetry.space_group_name_H-M   'P 1'
#
loop_
_entity.id
_entity.type
_entity.pdbx_description
1 polymer ?
#
loop_
_entity_poly.entity_id
_entity_poly.type
_entity_poly.pdbx_seq_one_letter_code
_entity_poly.pdbx_strand_id
1 'polypeptide(L)' 'MTKDQFLDKWTDLEYVNSEASVKVVSKESGKSVIWVMPKNNNVGLNTSYGVSLELLSDFIELMKTEIKVW' A
#
# COMPACT_ATOMS: atom_id res chain seq x y z
N MET A 1 -8.62 8.44 -0.66
CA MET A 1 -8.05 8.81 -1.98
C MET A 1 -8.24 7.65 -2.95
N THR A 2 -8.27 7.88 -4.27
CA THR A 2 -8.41 6.78 -5.24
C THR A 2 -7.06 6.12 -5.54
N LYS A 3 -7.09 4.90 -6.06
CA LYS A 3 -5.88 4.18 -6.53
C LYS A 3 -5.10 4.99 -7.57
N ASP A 4 -5.79 5.59 -8.54
CA ASP A 4 -5.14 6.33 -9.61
C ASP A 4 -4.44 7.58 -9.06
N GLN A 5 -5.10 8.33 -8.17
CA GLN A 5 -4.48 9.47 -7.47
C GLN A 5 -3.23 9.05 -6.67
N PHE A 6 -3.24 7.86 -6.07
CA PHE A 6 -2.10 7.35 -5.31
C PHE A 6 -0.92 7.04 -6.23
N LEU A 7 -1.17 6.35 -7.35
CA LEU A 7 -0.13 5.94 -8.30
C LEU A 7 0.40 7.12 -9.13
N ASP A 8 -0.40 8.16 -9.35
CA ASP A 8 0.05 9.41 -9.97
C ASP A 8 1.01 10.19 -9.07
N LYS A 9 0.83 10.10 -7.75
CA LYS A 9 1.72 10.73 -6.76
C LYS A 9 2.97 9.90 -6.49
N TRP A 10 2.81 8.59 -6.29
CA TRP A 10 3.88 7.65 -5.94
C TRP A 10 4.26 6.82 -7.16
N THR A 11 4.86 7.48 -8.16
CA THR A 11 5.09 6.91 -9.49
C THR A 11 6.08 5.75 -9.52
N ASP A 12 6.92 5.63 -8.50
CA ASP A 12 7.89 4.54 -8.28
C ASP A 12 7.24 3.28 -7.70
N LEU A 13 5.95 3.33 -7.35
CA LEU A 13 5.21 2.23 -6.75
C LEU A 13 4.21 1.59 -7.73
N GLU A 14 3.94 0.31 -7.49
CA GLU A 14 2.87 -0.47 -8.10
C GLU A 14 1.88 -0.94 -7.04
N TYR A 15 0.60 -0.95 -7.42
CA TYR A 15 -0.47 -1.46 -6.58
C TYR A 15 -0.74 -2.93 -6.89
N VAL A 16 -0.71 -3.78 -5.86
CA VAL A 16 -0.97 -5.22 -5.98
C VAL A 16 -2.10 -5.60 -5.04
N ASN A 17 -3.23 -6.05 -5.61
CA ASN A 17 -4.38 -6.54 -4.86
C ASN A 17 -4.58 -8.03 -5.14
N SER A 18 -4.54 -8.84 -4.08
CA SER A 18 -4.84 -10.27 -4.12
C SER A 18 -5.77 -10.65 -2.97
N GLU A 19 -6.37 -11.83 -3.04
CA GLU A 19 -7.26 -12.34 -1.97
C GLU A 19 -6.59 -12.41 -0.59
N ALA A 20 -5.26 -12.50 -0.55
CA ALA A 20 -4.49 -12.59 0.68
C ALA A 20 -4.05 -11.21 1.22
N SER A 21 -3.90 -10.22 0.35
CA SER A 21 -3.27 -8.96 0.72
C SER A 21 -3.49 -7.84 -0.29
N VAL A 22 -3.54 -6.62 0.22
CA VAL A 22 -3.40 -5.40 -0.58
C VAL A 22 -2.03 -4.79 -0.28
N LYS A 23 -1.23 -4.52 -1.31
CA LYS A 23 0.16 -4.07 -1.17
C LYS A 23 0.49 -2.96 -2.13
N VAL A 24 1.46 -2.15 -1.74
CA VAL A 24 2.24 -1.33 -2.66
C VAL A 24 3.67 -1.87 -2.72
N VAL A 25 4.19 -2.02 -3.93
CA VAL A 25 5.52 -2.58 -4.19
C VAL A 25 6.35 -1.58 -4.97
N SER A 26 7.66 -1.57 -4.73
CA SER A 26 8.60 -0.75 -5.49
C SER A 26 8.80 -1.32 -6.89
N LYS A 27 8.66 -0.48 -7.93
CA LYS A 27 8.92 -0.87 -9.33
C LYS A 27 10.37 -1.29 -9.56
N GLU A 28 11.30 -0.62 -8.88
CA GLU A 28 12.74 -0.88 -9.06
C GLU A 28 13.15 -2.22 -8.45
N SER A 29 12.70 -2.50 -7.23
CA SER A 29 13.18 -3.66 -6.46
C SER A 29 12.21 -4.85 -6.41
N GLY A 30 10.95 -4.64 -6.81
CA GLY A 30 9.86 -5.62 -6.66
C GLY A 30 9.48 -5.91 -5.20
N LYS A 31 10.08 -5.22 -4.23
CA LYS A 31 9.84 -5.46 -2.80
C LYS A 31 8.58 -4.75 -2.33
N SER A 32 7.84 -5.39 -1.42
CA SER A 32 6.72 -4.75 -0.73
C SER A 32 7.22 -3.60 0.14
N VAL A 33 6.55 -2.47 0.02
CA VAL A 33 6.84 -1.24 0.75
C VAL A 33 5.88 -1.10 1.92
N ILE A 34 4.58 -1.22 1.65
CA ILE A 34 3.51 -1.28 2.66
C ILE A 34 2.50 -2.34 2.23
N TRP A 35 1.93 -3.07 3.18
CA TRP A 35 0.86 -4.03 2.91
C TRP A 35 -0.16 -4.11 4.04
N VAL A 36 -1.37 -4.53 3.67
CA VAL A 36 -2.40 -5.00 4.57
C VAL A 36 -2.72 -6.44 4.24
N MET A 37 -2.87 -7.27 5.27
CA MET A 37 -3.43 -8.62 5.20
C MET A 37 -4.77 -8.62 5.94
N PRO A 38 -5.89 -8.37 5.25
CA PRO A 38 -7.20 -8.19 5.90
C PRO A 38 -7.62 -9.41 6.73
N LYS A 39 -7.38 -10.63 6.24
CA LYS A 39 -7.76 -11.88 6.92
C LYS A 39 -7.11 -12.04 8.30
N ASN A 40 -5.94 -11.45 8.52
CA ASN A 40 -5.17 -11.58 9.75
C ASN A 40 -5.09 -10.25 10.53
N ASN A 41 -5.85 -9.22 10.14
CA ASN A 41 -5.81 -7.88 10.71
C ASN A 41 -4.38 -7.33 10.88
N ASN A 42 -3.52 -7.59 9.89
CA ASN A 42 -2.10 -7.23 9.95
C ASN A 42 -1.78 -6.13 8.93
N VAL A 43 -1.03 -5.13 9.38
CA VAL A 43 -0.42 -4.11 8.52
C VAL A 43 1.09 -4.22 8.68
N GLY A 44 1.81 -4.22 7.57
CA GLY A 44 3.26 -4.25 7.58
C GLY A 44 3.86 -3.12 6.76
N LEU A 45 5.03 -2.69 7.21
CA LEU A 45 5.81 -1.59 6.67
C LEU A 45 7.25 -2.05 6.49
N ASN A 46 7.83 -1.81 5.32
CA ASN A 46 9.22 -2.09 5.07
C ASN A 46 10.07 -0.83 5.35
N THR A 47 10.62 -0.75 6.56
CA THR A 47 11.45 0.40 6.98
C THR A 47 12.74 0.55 6.19
N SER A 48 13.23 -0.53 5.56
CA SER A 48 14.41 -0.46 4.68
C SER A 48 14.15 0.31 3.38
N TYR A 49 12.88 0.52 3.00
CA TYR A 49 12.50 1.38 1.88
C TYR A 49 12.46 2.87 2.26
N GLY A 50 12.68 3.22 3.53
CA GLY A 50 12.63 4.61 3.98
C GLY A 50 11.23 5.21 3.88
N VAL A 51 10.19 4.43 4.19
CA VAL A 51 8.80 4.86 4.05
C VAL A 51 8.55 6.14 4.84
N SER A 52 8.16 7.20 4.13
CA SER A 52 7.78 8.47 4.75
C SER A 52 6.41 8.36 5.43
N LEU A 53 6.17 9.20 6.43
CA LEU A 53 4.85 9.31 7.07
C LEU A 53 3.76 9.74 6.08
N GLU A 54 4.15 10.52 5.06
CA GLU A 54 3.23 10.94 4.00
C GLU A 54 2.75 9.75 3.17
N LEU A 55 3.68 8.90 2.71
CA LEU A 55 3.34 7.68 1.98
C LEU A 55 2.45 6.75 2.81
N LEU A 56 2.75 6.61 4.11
CA LEU A 56 1.91 5.82 5.02
C LEU A 56 0.49 6.40 5.16
N SER A 57 0.38 7.72 5.32
CA SER A 57 -0.92 8.40 5.44
C SER A 57 -1.76 8.23 4.17
N ASP A 58 -1.16 8.45 3.00
CA ASP A 58 -1.81 8.25 1.71
C ASP A 58 -2.25 6.80 1.53
N PHE A 59 -1.41 5.83 1.93
CA PHE A 59 -1.76 4.42 1.85
C PHE A 59 -2.95 4.07 2.74
N ILE A 60 -3.04 4.59 3.96
CA ILE A 60 -4.21 4.40 4.83
C ILE A 60 -5.47 4.98 4.18
N GLU A 61 -5.35 6.15 3.55
CA GLU A 61 -6.44 6.84 2.87
C GLU A 61 -6.88 6.12 1.58
N LEU A 62 -5.98 5.38 0.93
CA LEU A 62 -6.30 4.42 -0.14
C LEU A 62 -7.00 3.18 0.44
N MET A 63 -6.53 2.64 1.56
CA MET A 63 -7.11 1.41 2.14
C MET A 63 -8.55 1.60 2.62
N LYS A 64 -8.97 2.82 2.98
CA LYS A 64 -10.38 3.14 3.29
C LYS A 64 -11.33 2.88 2.13
N THR A 65 -10.86 2.97 0.89
CA THR A 65 -11.68 2.72 -0.31
C THR A 65 -11.53 1.28 -0.82
N GLU A 66 -10.34 0.71 -0.67
CA GLU A 66 -10.02 -0.65 -1.18
C GLU A 66 -10.42 -1.78 -0.22
N ILE A 67 -10.34 -1.55 1.10
CA ILE A 67 -10.70 -2.54 2.11
C ILE A 67 -12.14 -2.27 2.55
N LYS A 68 -13.06 -3.18 2.19
CA LYS A 68 -14.39 -3.21 2.79
C LYS A 68 -14.25 -3.71 4.23
N VAL A 69 -14.30 -2.78 5.18
CA VAL A 69 -14.45 -3.12 6.60
C VAL A 69 -15.86 -3.69 6.77
N TRP A 70 -15.94 -4.98 7.07
CA TRP A 70 -17.17 -5.68 7.44
C TRP A 70 -17.68 -5.26 8.82
#